data_AF-A0A329QML4-F1
#
_entry.id   AF-A0A329QML4-F1
#
_cell.length_a   1.000
_cell.length_b   1.000
_cell.length_c   1.000
_cell.angle_alpha   90.00
_cell.angle_beta   90.00
_cell.angle_gamma   90.00
#
_symmetry.space_group_name_H-M   'P 1'
#
loop_
_entity.id
_entity.type
_entity.pdbx_description
1 polymer ?
#
loop_
_entity_poly.entity_id
_entity_poly.type
_entity_poly.pdbx_seq_one_letter_code
_entity_poly.pdbx_strand_id
1 'polypeptide(L)'
;MNEEQFKRNYKKAVDHMKTSDQMKKRIEQTLNTQRHEQKRKRKPLYIAASVVIAASVGLAAPSIWQQLSGPAAPATQVAQVTPSASFDPVVIPKMELPDSKNGVKAAMLQLVVYQGNVYTQSATSLDGADALALRGEKLGTTTGGIHELSDKNEYTELASNIGEADIYAVNGYDTNFRIMSYTEIDGKGYAQLFDQSNGITIGSGEDLIGKLHLEGNVASAQWENFASWNNGLQQMQLLAADKSLNNFISALYAAKPIATSPELEERLYGQEDRKIIYLTLEDKTNVQLVLFGEGLVRYGNVPVFFEIGKGSFQAFWNNLGE
;
A
#
# COMPACT_ATOMS: atom_id res chain seq x y z
N MET A 1 -26.96 -16.81 1.81
CA MET A 1 -27.41 -16.77 0.41
C MET A 1 -26.92 -18.04 -0.26
N ASN A 2 -27.77 -18.81 -0.94
CA ASN A 2 -27.32 -20.06 -1.56
C ASN A 2 -26.57 -19.79 -2.88
N GLU A 3 -25.76 -20.73 -3.33
CA GLU A 3 -24.87 -20.61 -4.49
C GLU A 3 -25.64 -20.32 -5.80
N GLU A 4 -26.85 -20.84 -5.93
CA GLU A 4 -27.76 -20.60 -7.06
C GLU A 4 -28.21 -19.14 -7.13
N GLN A 5 -28.53 -18.52 -6.00
CA GLN A 5 -28.91 -17.09 -5.94
C GLN A 5 -27.71 -16.18 -6.22
N PHE A 6 -26.51 -16.55 -5.76
CA PHE A 6 -25.29 -15.81 -6.08
C PHE A 6 -25.02 -15.80 -7.59
N LYS A 7 -25.09 -16.98 -8.25
CA LYS A 7 -24.87 -17.11 -9.70
C LYS A 7 -25.88 -16.30 -10.51
N ARG A 8 -27.17 -16.30 -10.10
CA ARG A 8 -28.21 -15.52 -10.80
C ARG A 8 -28.01 -14.02 -10.64
N ASN A 9 -27.67 -13.56 -9.44
CA ASN A 9 -27.44 -12.14 -9.18
C ASN A 9 -26.17 -11.63 -9.85
N TYR A 10 -25.12 -12.45 -9.87
CA TYR A 10 -23.86 -12.15 -10.56
C TYR A 10 -24.06 -12.05 -12.07
N LYS A 11 -24.74 -13.03 -12.68
CA LYS A 11 -25.05 -12.99 -14.12
C LYS A 11 -25.86 -11.75 -14.49
N LYS A 12 -26.86 -11.39 -13.67
CA LYS A 12 -27.67 -10.19 -13.88
C LYS A 12 -26.85 -8.90 -13.77
N ALA A 13 -25.88 -8.84 -12.85
CA ALA A 13 -24.98 -7.70 -12.73
C ALA A 13 -24.03 -7.56 -13.94
N VAL A 14 -23.50 -8.68 -14.44
CA VAL A 14 -22.66 -8.72 -15.64
C VAL A 14 -23.45 -8.32 -16.90
N ASP A 15 -24.69 -8.79 -17.05
CA ASP A 15 -25.56 -8.45 -18.19
C ASP A 15 -25.95 -6.96 -18.21
N HIS A 16 -25.86 -6.26 -17.07
CA HIS A 16 -26.13 -4.82 -16.95
C HIS A 16 -24.88 -3.93 -17.00
N MET A 17 -23.67 -4.51 -17.06
CA MET A 17 -22.45 -3.74 -17.30
C MET A 17 -22.40 -3.33 -18.78
N LYS A 18 -22.34 -2.02 -19.04
CA LYS A 18 -22.05 -1.48 -20.38
C LYS A 18 -20.58 -1.78 -20.73
N THR A 19 -20.31 -2.98 -21.22
CA THR A 19 -19.00 -3.34 -21.77
C THR A 19 -18.75 -2.53 -23.04
N SER A 20 -17.67 -1.75 -23.09
CA SER A 20 -17.23 -1.09 -24.33
C SER A 20 -16.76 -2.14 -25.35
N ASP A 21 -16.98 -1.90 -26.65
CA ASP A 21 -16.59 -2.83 -27.72
C ASP A 21 -15.09 -3.17 -27.73
N GLN A 22 -14.26 -2.32 -27.12
CA GLN A 22 -12.83 -2.55 -26.94
C GLN A 22 -12.53 -3.66 -25.93
N MET A 23 -13.34 -3.79 -24.87
CA MET A 23 -13.22 -4.86 -23.88
C MET A 23 -13.62 -6.22 -24.48
N LYS A 24 -14.68 -6.26 -25.31
CA LYS A 24 -15.05 -7.47 -26.06
C LYS A 24 -13.95 -7.92 -27.01
N LYS A 25 -13.37 -7.01 -27.79
CA LYS A 25 -12.26 -7.34 -28.71
C LYS A 25 -11.03 -7.88 -27.99
N ARG A 26 -10.67 -7.32 -26.83
CA ARG A 26 -9.55 -7.83 -26.02
C ARG A 26 -9.80 -9.24 -25.51
N ILE A 27 -11.01 -9.52 -24.99
CA ILE A 27 -11.37 -10.85 -24.49
C ILE A 27 -11.38 -11.89 -25.62
N GLU A 28 -11.90 -11.54 -26.80
CA GLU A 28 -11.89 -12.42 -27.98
C GLU A 28 -10.46 -12.70 -28.50
N GLN A 29 -9.58 -11.70 -28.48
CA GLN A 29 -8.17 -11.89 -28.84
C GLN A 29 -7.46 -12.82 -27.85
N THR A 30 -7.64 -12.62 -26.53
CA THR A 30 -6.99 -13.46 -25.50
C THR A 30 -7.47 -14.91 -25.54
N LEU A 31 -8.76 -15.16 -25.81
CA LEU A 31 -9.34 -16.50 -25.90
C LEU A 31 -8.87 -17.27 -27.16
N ASN A 32 -8.64 -16.57 -28.27
CA ASN A 32 -8.15 -17.20 -29.50
C ASN A 32 -6.66 -17.53 -29.45
N THR A 33 -5.84 -16.74 -28.74
CA THR A 33 -4.42 -17.05 -28.55
C THR A 33 -4.21 -18.29 -27.66
N GLN A 34 -5.05 -18.47 -26.63
CA GLN A 34 -4.97 -19.63 -25.74
C GLN A 34 -5.39 -20.96 -26.39
N ARG A 35 -6.19 -20.95 -27.47
CA ARG A 35 -6.61 -22.18 -28.15
C ARG A 35 -5.52 -22.83 -29.02
N HIS A 36 -4.44 -22.12 -29.35
CA HIS A 36 -3.41 -22.64 -30.25
C HIS A 36 -2.17 -23.22 -29.56
N GLU A 37 -2.01 -23.07 -28.24
CA GLU A 37 -0.83 -23.58 -27.53
C GLU A 37 -1.16 -24.59 -26.43
N GLN A 38 -1.63 -25.79 -26.81
CA GLN A 38 -1.53 -26.95 -25.92
C GLN A 38 -1.26 -28.24 -26.68
N LYS A 39 0.02 -28.65 -26.76
CA LYS A 39 0.43 -30.07 -26.61
C LYS A 39 1.88 -30.17 -26.11
N ARG A 40 2.07 -30.21 -24.79
CA ARG A 40 3.18 -30.97 -24.17
C ARG A 40 2.86 -31.28 -22.69
N LYS A 41 2.92 -32.58 -22.36
CA LYS A 41 2.69 -33.10 -20.99
C LYS A 41 3.87 -32.77 -20.09
N ARG A 42 3.67 -32.05 -18.97
CA ARG A 42 4.55 -32.05 -17.78
C ARG A 42 3.74 -31.84 -16.49
N LYS A 43 4.32 -32.34 -15.39
CA LYS A 43 3.77 -32.62 -14.04
C LYS A 43 3.21 -31.37 -13.32
N PRO A 44 2.29 -31.52 -12.35
CA PRO A 44 1.64 -30.38 -11.70
C PRO A 44 2.58 -29.74 -10.67
N LEU A 45 3.11 -28.57 -10.99
CA LEU A 45 3.57 -27.61 -10.00
C LEU A 45 2.46 -26.55 -9.88
N TYR A 46 1.80 -26.49 -8.73
CA TYR A 46 0.79 -25.48 -8.47
C TYR A 46 1.51 -24.17 -8.11
N ILE A 47 1.79 -23.34 -9.12
CA ILE A 47 2.13 -21.94 -8.90
C ILE A 47 0.83 -21.16 -9.07
N ALA A 48 0.27 -20.69 -7.94
CA ALA A 48 -0.87 -19.78 -7.96
C ALA A 48 -0.40 -18.42 -8.46
N ALA A 49 -0.51 -18.18 -9.77
CA ALA A 49 -0.34 -16.86 -10.35
C ALA A 49 -1.60 -16.02 -10.07
N SER A 50 -1.65 -15.36 -8.92
CA SER A 50 -2.71 -14.41 -8.58
C SER A 50 -2.32 -13.00 -9.05
N VAL A 51 -2.79 -12.63 -10.24
CA VAL A 51 -2.89 -11.22 -10.65
C VAL A 51 -4.04 -10.63 -9.84
N VAL A 52 -3.72 -9.91 -8.76
CA VAL A 52 -4.72 -9.15 -7.99
C VAL A 52 -4.70 -7.71 -8.47
N ILE A 53 -5.73 -7.34 -9.22
CA ILE A 53 -6.15 -5.96 -9.37
C ILE A 53 -6.85 -5.60 -8.06
N ALA A 54 -6.18 -4.83 -7.20
CA ALA A 54 -6.75 -4.37 -5.95
C ALA A 54 -7.83 -3.31 -6.22
N ALA A 55 -9.07 -3.75 -6.40
CA ALA A 55 -10.24 -2.91 -6.17
C ALA A 55 -10.53 -2.92 -4.67
N SER A 56 -10.05 -1.91 -3.95
CA SER A 56 -10.29 -1.75 -2.51
C SER A 56 -11.76 -1.41 -2.27
N VAL A 57 -12.57 -2.42 -1.95
CA VAL A 57 -13.87 -2.23 -1.31
C VAL A 57 -13.63 -2.19 0.19
N GLY A 58 -13.77 -1.00 0.77
CA GLY A 58 -13.73 -0.79 2.21
C GLY A 58 -14.83 -1.59 2.90
N LEU A 59 -14.46 -2.31 3.96
CA LEU A 59 -15.37 -2.76 4.98
C LEU A 59 -14.68 -2.65 6.34
N ALA A 60 -15.30 -1.85 7.20
CA ALA A 60 -14.95 -1.60 8.59
C ALA A 60 -14.73 -2.91 9.39
N ALA A 61 -13.65 -2.94 10.16
CA ALA A 61 -13.49 -3.89 11.26
C ALA A 61 -13.83 -3.19 12.58
N PRO A 62 -14.55 -3.86 13.52
CA PRO A 62 -14.97 -3.26 14.77
C PRO A 62 -13.79 -3.03 15.75
N SER A 63 -13.69 -1.77 16.16
CA SER A 63 -13.18 -1.22 17.42
C SER A 63 -12.61 -2.17 18.49
N ILE A 64 -11.28 -2.17 18.62
CA ILE A 64 -10.58 -2.51 19.88
C ILE A 64 -9.64 -1.35 20.22
N TRP A 65 -10.19 -0.17 20.50
CA TRP A 65 -9.44 0.98 21.01
C TRP A 65 -10.27 1.71 22.06
N GLN A 66 -10.55 1.02 23.17
CA GLN A 66 -10.97 1.65 24.42
C GLN A 66 -10.39 0.89 25.60
N GLN A 67 -9.08 1.03 25.83
CA GLN A 67 -8.52 1.04 27.18
C GLN A 67 -7.04 1.38 27.10
N LEU A 68 -6.67 2.60 27.50
CA LEU A 68 -5.44 2.95 28.21
C LEU A 68 -5.43 4.47 28.43
N SER A 69 -6.31 4.93 29.32
CA SER A 69 -6.16 6.25 29.97
C SER A 69 -5.79 5.99 31.43
N GLY A 70 -4.50 6.09 31.74
CA GLY A 70 -3.96 6.08 33.10
C GLY A 70 -2.93 7.20 33.24
N PRO A 71 -2.84 7.87 34.42
CA PRO A 71 -2.30 9.22 34.53
C PRO A 71 -0.76 9.29 34.46
N ALA A 72 -0.25 10.26 33.71
CA ALA A 72 1.18 10.60 33.66
C ALA A 72 1.61 11.39 34.90
N ALA A 73 2.77 11.04 35.46
CA ALA A 73 3.50 11.84 36.45
C ALA A 73 4.68 12.57 35.77
N PRO A 74 5.12 13.73 36.30
CA PRO A 74 5.82 14.74 35.52
C PRO A 74 7.35 14.57 35.55
N ALA A 75 8.02 14.93 34.45
CA ALA A 75 9.45 15.15 34.44
C ALA A 75 9.81 16.45 33.71
N THR A 76 10.68 17.18 34.40
CA THR A 76 11.14 18.55 34.26
C THR A 76 11.80 18.90 32.91
N GLN A 77 11.56 20.12 32.45
CA GLN A 77 12.14 20.75 31.26
C GLN A 77 13.64 21.06 31.40
N VAL A 78 14.38 20.93 30.31
CA VAL A 78 15.43 21.89 29.93
C VAL A 78 15.41 22.07 28.41
N ALA A 79 15.36 23.33 27.99
CA ALA A 79 15.09 23.74 26.61
C ALA A 79 16.34 23.77 25.73
N GLN A 80 16.19 23.33 24.48
CA GLN A 80 17.03 23.77 23.37
C GLN A 80 16.14 24.00 22.15
N VAL A 81 16.24 25.21 21.58
CA VAL A 81 15.27 25.78 20.64
C VAL A 81 15.62 25.31 19.22
N THR A 82 14.78 24.45 18.67
CA THR A 82 14.50 24.33 17.24
C THR A 82 12.97 24.33 17.16
N PRO A 83 12.30 25.06 16.24
CA PRO A 83 10.86 24.96 16.11
C PRO A 83 10.52 23.62 15.42
N SER A 84 10.78 22.51 16.10
CA SER A 84 10.11 21.26 15.83
C SER A 84 8.68 21.50 16.26
N ALA A 85 7.75 21.54 15.31
CA ALA A 85 6.34 21.45 15.66
C ALA A 85 6.16 20.13 16.42
N SER A 86 6.09 20.21 17.75
CA SER A 86 5.93 19.05 18.61
C SER A 86 4.47 18.65 18.53
N PHE A 87 4.15 17.75 17.61
CA PHE A 87 2.85 17.13 17.54
C PHE A 87 2.75 16.00 18.56
N ASP A 88 1.52 15.64 18.93
CA ASP A 88 1.29 14.39 19.64
C ASP A 88 1.63 13.23 18.70
N PRO A 89 2.59 12.36 19.04
CA PRO A 89 3.00 11.28 18.16
C PRO A 89 1.91 10.21 18.06
N VAL A 90 1.79 9.59 16.89
CA VAL A 90 0.93 8.44 16.64
C VAL A 90 1.74 7.17 16.83
N VAL A 91 1.35 6.35 17.81
CA VAL A 91 1.95 5.03 18.02
C VAL A 91 1.20 4.00 17.19
N ILE A 92 1.87 3.41 16.20
CA ILE A 92 1.33 2.28 15.45
C ILE A 92 1.79 1.00 16.16
N PRO A 93 0.88 0.22 16.77
CA PRO A 93 1.28 -1.01 17.45
C PRO A 93 1.90 -1.98 16.44
N LYS A 94 2.71 -2.92 16.94
CA LYS A 94 3.13 -4.06 16.10
C LYS A 94 1.88 -4.75 15.59
N MET A 95 1.87 -5.09 14.31
CA MET A 95 0.73 -5.77 13.71
C MET A 95 0.57 -7.14 14.37
N GLU A 96 -0.57 -7.34 15.02
CA GLU A 96 -1.04 -8.65 15.46
C GLU A 96 -2.18 -9.04 14.51
N LEU A 97 -2.10 -10.22 13.90
CA LEU A 97 -3.17 -10.72 13.06
C LEU A 97 -4.34 -11.11 13.98
N PRO A 98 -5.58 -10.87 13.56
CA PRO A 98 -6.75 -11.16 14.38
C PRO A 98 -6.79 -12.65 14.74
N ASP A 99 -7.07 -12.94 16.01
CA ASP A 99 -7.28 -14.31 16.51
C ASP A 99 -8.42 -14.96 15.69
N SER A 100 -8.15 -16.14 15.14
CA SER A 100 -9.05 -16.95 14.29
C SER A 100 -10.47 -17.14 14.84
N LYS A 101 -10.64 -16.93 16.15
CA LYS A 101 -11.88 -17.11 16.91
C LYS A 101 -12.92 -16.00 16.71
N ASN A 102 -12.56 -14.85 16.16
CA ASN A 102 -13.44 -13.67 16.14
C ASN A 102 -14.22 -13.44 14.84
N GLY A 103 -14.20 -14.37 13.89
CA GLY A 103 -15.03 -14.29 12.67
C GLY A 103 -14.78 -13.06 11.80
N VAL A 104 -13.66 -12.36 12.01
CA VAL A 104 -13.24 -11.18 11.25
C VAL A 104 -12.88 -11.64 9.83
N LYS A 105 -13.43 -10.95 8.83
CA LYS A 105 -12.98 -11.15 7.43
C LYS A 105 -11.52 -10.70 7.37
N ALA A 106 -10.62 -11.66 7.23
CA ALA A 106 -9.21 -11.46 6.97
C ALA A 106 -9.01 -10.39 5.88
N ALA A 107 -8.36 -9.27 6.22
CA ALA A 107 -7.79 -8.39 5.22
C ALA A 107 -6.65 -9.15 4.57
N MET A 108 -6.79 -9.57 3.30
CA MET A 108 -5.83 -10.35 2.51
C MET A 108 -4.53 -9.58 2.25
N LEU A 109 -3.87 -9.14 3.32
CA LEU A 109 -2.64 -8.38 3.30
C LEU A 109 -1.50 -9.36 3.20
N GLN A 110 -0.77 -9.30 2.09
CA GLN A 110 0.44 -10.09 1.92
C GLN A 110 1.50 -9.62 2.90
N LEU A 111 2.13 -10.56 3.59
CA LEU A 111 3.05 -10.28 4.68
C LEU A 111 4.20 -11.29 4.78
N VAL A 112 5.29 -10.82 5.37
CA VAL A 112 6.51 -11.58 5.67
C VAL A 112 7.00 -11.18 7.07
N VAL A 113 7.32 -12.18 7.89
CA VAL A 113 8.00 -11.95 9.18
C VAL A 113 9.51 -11.95 8.94
N TYR A 114 10.20 -10.92 9.40
CA TYR A 114 11.67 -10.85 9.31
C TYR A 114 12.24 -10.10 10.52
N GLN A 115 13.23 -10.69 11.18
CA GLN A 115 13.83 -10.24 12.43
C GLN A 115 12.80 -9.85 13.52
N GLY A 116 11.72 -10.64 13.63
CA GLY A 116 10.64 -10.38 14.59
C GLY A 116 9.76 -9.16 14.29
N ASN A 117 9.84 -8.61 13.08
CA ASN A 117 8.97 -7.56 12.56
C ASN A 117 8.09 -8.10 11.44
N VAL A 118 6.89 -7.52 11.28
CA VAL A 118 5.94 -7.87 10.23
C VAL A 118 6.05 -6.84 9.11
N TYR A 119 6.41 -7.30 7.93
CA TYR A 119 6.43 -6.48 6.71
C TYR A 119 5.19 -6.80 5.91
N THR A 120 4.45 -5.78 5.50
CA THR A 120 3.26 -5.92 4.66
C THR A 120 3.53 -5.39 3.27
N GLN A 121 2.81 -5.89 2.26
CA GLN A 121 2.95 -5.40 0.89
C GLN A 121 2.92 -3.87 0.85
N SER A 122 3.95 -3.32 0.20
CA SER A 122 4.14 -1.89 0.05
C SER A 122 3.08 -1.30 -0.89
N ALA A 123 2.69 -0.05 -0.65
CA ALA A 123 1.97 0.76 -1.64
C ALA A 123 2.92 1.33 -2.71
N THR A 124 4.23 1.20 -2.51
CA THR A 124 5.23 1.43 -3.55
C THR A 124 5.33 0.20 -4.44
N SER A 125 5.28 0.40 -5.75
CA SER A 125 5.46 -0.64 -6.75
C SER A 125 6.81 -0.51 -7.45
N LEU A 126 7.26 -1.61 -8.07
CA LEU A 126 8.49 -1.68 -8.84
C LEU A 126 8.29 -2.69 -9.96
N ASP A 127 8.69 -2.33 -11.19
CA ASP A 127 8.66 -3.27 -12.30
C ASP A 127 9.74 -4.34 -12.09
N GLY A 128 9.42 -5.59 -12.41
CA GLY A 128 10.33 -6.71 -12.21
C GLY A 128 11.61 -6.63 -13.05
N ALA A 129 11.59 -5.92 -14.18
CA ALA A 129 12.79 -5.65 -15.00
C ALA A 129 13.77 -4.72 -14.28
N ASP A 130 13.27 -3.74 -13.53
CA ASP A 130 14.07 -2.77 -12.77
C ASP A 130 14.49 -3.32 -11.39
N ALA A 131 13.73 -4.27 -10.86
CA ALA A 131 13.96 -4.83 -9.53
C ALA A 131 15.32 -5.51 -9.34
N LEU A 132 15.92 -6.03 -10.40
CA LEU A 132 17.25 -6.65 -10.31
C LEU A 132 18.33 -5.63 -9.89
N ALA A 133 18.21 -4.36 -10.31
CA ALA A 133 19.15 -3.31 -9.96
C ALA A 133 19.05 -2.91 -8.48
N LEU A 134 17.86 -3.01 -7.90
CA LEU A 134 17.62 -2.74 -6.48
C LEU A 134 17.80 -3.97 -5.60
N ARG A 135 18.09 -5.14 -6.15
CA ARG A 135 18.30 -6.35 -5.36
C ARG A 135 19.61 -6.29 -4.60
N GLY A 136 19.50 -6.24 -3.27
CA GLY A 136 20.61 -6.37 -2.35
C GLY A 136 20.91 -7.83 -2.02
N GLU A 137 21.48 -8.04 -0.84
CA GLU A 137 21.79 -9.38 -0.32
C GLU A 137 20.52 -10.18 -0.03
N LYS A 138 20.62 -11.51 -0.16
CA LYS A 138 19.54 -12.42 0.21
C LYS A 138 19.44 -12.48 1.74
N LEU A 139 18.27 -12.15 2.27
CA LEU A 139 17.95 -12.18 3.70
C LEU A 139 17.45 -13.57 4.13
N GLY A 140 16.84 -14.30 3.20
CA GLY A 140 16.44 -15.69 3.41
C GLY A 140 15.40 -16.15 2.39
N THR A 141 14.70 -17.22 2.73
CA THR A 141 13.61 -17.78 1.94
C THR A 141 12.41 -17.94 2.86
N THR A 142 11.26 -17.41 2.45
CA THR A 142 10.04 -17.54 3.24
C THR A 142 9.58 -18.98 3.33
N THR A 143 9.02 -19.33 4.48
CA THR A 143 8.17 -20.49 4.60
C THR A 143 6.72 -20.01 4.52
N GLY A 144 5.89 -20.70 3.74
CA GLY A 144 4.45 -20.51 3.83
C GLY A 144 3.91 -20.94 5.19
N GLY A 145 2.59 -20.94 5.33
CA GLY A 145 1.92 -21.58 6.47
C GLY A 145 1.39 -20.63 7.54
N ILE A 146 1.58 -19.32 7.37
CA ILE A 146 0.75 -18.34 8.08
C ILE A 146 -0.29 -17.77 7.13
N HIS A 147 -1.44 -17.43 7.69
CA HIS A 147 -2.50 -16.66 7.03
C HIS A 147 -2.95 -15.56 7.98
N GLU A 148 -3.89 -14.72 7.55
CA GLU A 148 -4.34 -13.53 8.25
C GLU A 148 -5.04 -13.80 9.61
N LEU A 149 -5.14 -15.08 10.00
CA LEU A 149 -5.77 -15.54 11.24
C LEU A 149 -4.83 -16.43 12.06
N SER A 150 -3.55 -16.46 11.71
CA SER A 150 -2.53 -17.24 12.43
C SER A 150 -2.23 -16.63 13.80
N ASP A 151 -1.98 -17.50 14.77
CA ASP A 151 -1.62 -17.11 16.12
C ASP A 151 -0.20 -16.53 16.16
N LYS A 152 0.08 -15.64 17.14
CA LYS A 152 1.38 -14.96 17.30
C LYS A 152 2.57 -15.92 17.44
N ASN A 153 2.35 -17.11 17.98
CA ASN A 153 3.38 -18.14 18.10
C ASN A 153 3.79 -18.75 16.75
N GLU A 154 2.99 -18.57 15.71
CA GLU A 154 3.28 -19.01 14.33
C GLU A 154 4.20 -18.02 13.59
N TYR A 155 4.49 -16.85 14.18
CA TYR A 155 5.34 -15.79 13.61
C TYR A 155 6.82 -16.13 13.80
N THR A 156 7.21 -17.23 13.18
CA THR A 156 8.62 -17.63 13.10
C THR A 156 9.33 -16.81 12.03
N GLU A 157 10.66 -16.74 12.14
CA GLU A 157 11.49 -16.02 11.17
C GLU A 157 11.18 -16.49 9.74
N LEU A 158 10.91 -15.55 8.84
CA LEU A 158 10.55 -15.78 7.43
C LEU A 158 9.21 -16.52 7.21
N ALA A 159 8.35 -16.62 8.23
CA ALA A 159 6.96 -17.02 8.01
C ALA A 159 6.22 -16.00 7.12
N SER A 160 5.40 -16.49 6.18
CA SER A 160 4.66 -15.64 5.25
C SER A 160 3.35 -16.25 4.75
N ASN A 161 2.44 -15.42 4.23
CA ASN A 161 1.25 -15.85 3.49
C ASN A 161 1.42 -15.72 1.96
N ILE A 162 2.63 -15.42 1.48
CA ILE A 162 2.96 -15.31 0.04
C ILE A 162 3.51 -16.62 -0.55
N GLY A 163 3.62 -17.67 0.27
CA GLY A 163 4.26 -18.93 -0.11
C GLY A 163 5.77 -18.90 0.05
N GLU A 164 6.47 -19.81 -0.62
CA GLU A 164 7.93 -19.88 -0.62
C GLU A 164 8.50 -18.89 -1.64
N ALA A 165 9.28 -17.93 -1.16
CA ALA A 165 9.92 -16.90 -1.97
C ALA A 165 11.24 -16.46 -1.35
N ASP A 166 12.24 -16.17 -2.19
CA ASP A 166 13.48 -15.57 -1.72
C ASP A 166 13.26 -14.09 -1.40
N ILE A 167 13.72 -13.69 -0.21
CA ILE A 167 13.65 -12.34 0.31
C ILE A 167 15.02 -11.70 0.28
N TYR A 168 15.07 -10.44 -0.16
CA TYR A 168 16.27 -9.67 -0.35
C TYR A 168 16.16 -8.31 0.33
N ALA A 169 17.30 -7.77 0.74
CA ALA A 169 17.43 -6.35 1.03
C ALA A 169 17.18 -5.54 -0.24
N VAL A 170 16.74 -4.29 -0.09
CA VAL A 170 16.57 -3.36 -1.21
C VAL A 170 17.68 -2.32 -1.15
N ASN A 171 18.53 -2.28 -2.17
CA ASN A 171 19.64 -1.34 -2.24
C ASN A 171 19.14 0.10 -2.13
N GLY A 172 19.77 0.88 -1.26
CA GLY A 172 19.38 2.25 -0.98
C GLY A 172 18.34 2.40 0.13
N TYR A 173 17.73 1.32 0.64
CA TYR A 173 16.74 1.36 1.73
C TYR A 173 17.22 0.61 2.98
N ASP A 174 16.77 1.07 4.15
CA ASP A 174 16.98 0.36 5.42
C ASP A 174 16.16 -0.95 5.40
N THR A 175 16.81 -2.07 5.74
CA THR A 175 16.15 -3.39 5.82
C THR A 175 15.11 -3.43 6.93
N ASN A 176 15.19 -2.57 7.94
CA ASN A 176 14.15 -2.35 8.96
C ASN A 176 12.98 -1.52 8.45
N PHE A 177 13.01 -1.07 7.20
CA PHE A 177 11.87 -0.42 6.56
C PHE A 177 11.38 -1.24 5.38
N ARG A 178 12.24 -1.56 4.42
CA ARG A 178 11.84 -2.16 3.15
C ARG A 178 12.67 -3.38 2.81
N ILE A 179 11.97 -4.45 2.48
CA ILE A 179 12.52 -5.69 1.92
C ILE A 179 11.76 -6.04 0.65
N MET A 180 12.24 -6.99 -0.13
CA MET A 180 11.51 -7.45 -1.31
C MET A 180 11.60 -8.95 -1.53
N SER A 181 10.54 -9.52 -2.09
CA SER A 181 10.67 -10.80 -2.77
C SER A 181 11.17 -10.57 -4.19
N TYR A 182 11.97 -11.50 -4.71
CA TYR A 182 12.38 -11.51 -6.10
C TYR A 182 12.45 -12.93 -6.63
N THR A 183 11.82 -13.18 -7.78
CA THR A 183 11.93 -14.43 -8.51
C THR A 183 12.06 -14.17 -10.00
N GLU A 184 12.70 -15.10 -10.71
CA GLU A 184 12.80 -15.05 -12.16
C GLU A 184 12.02 -16.23 -12.75
N ILE A 185 11.08 -15.93 -13.63
CA ILE A 185 10.28 -16.93 -14.34
C ILE A 185 10.40 -16.63 -15.83
N ASP A 186 10.85 -17.61 -16.61
CA ASP A 186 11.04 -17.50 -18.07
C ASP A 186 11.88 -16.27 -18.49
N GLY A 187 12.93 -15.94 -17.72
CA GLY A 187 13.81 -14.80 -18.00
C GLY A 187 13.21 -13.44 -17.64
N LYS A 188 12.06 -13.40 -16.97
CA LYS A 188 11.42 -12.17 -16.47
C LYS A 188 11.51 -12.13 -14.95
N GLY A 189 12.05 -11.03 -14.44
CA GLY A 189 12.01 -10.74 -13.02
C GLY A 189 10.59 -10.42 -12.56
N TYR A 190 10.24 -10.88 -11.37
CA TYR A 190 9.04 -10.54 -10.63
C TYR A 190 9.47 -10.14 -9.23
N ALA A 191 9.07 -8.96 -8.80
CA ALA A 191 9.42 -8.44 -7.49
C ALA A 191 8.20 -7.88 -6.78
N GLN A 192 8.24 -7.96 -5.46
CA GLN A 192 7.24 -7.33 -4.61
C GLN A 192 7.93 -6.71 -3.42
N LEU A 193 7.62 -5.44 -3.16
CA LEU A 193 8.13 -4.70 -2.03
C LEU A 193 7.24 -4.93 -0.80
N PHE A 194 7.87 -5.02 0.37
CA PHE A 194 7.20 -5.11 1.66
C PHE A 194 7.80 -4.09 2.63
N ASP A 195 6.93 -3.36 3.32
CA ASP A 195 7.32 -2.31 4.26
C ASP A 195 6.94 -2.67 5.69
N GLN A 196 7.85 -2.39 6.63
CA GLN A 196 7.54 -2.33 8.05
C GLN A 196 6.88 -0.99 8.38
N SER A 197 5.56 -0.94 8.27
CA SER A 197 4.74 0.24 8.60
C SER A 197 4.02 0.13 9.95
N ASN A 198 4.41 -0.83 10.78
CA ASN A 198 3.82 -1.13 12.09
C ASN A 198 4.91 -1.30 13.16
N GLY A 199 4.53 -1.22 14.44
CA GLY A 199 5.50 -1.26 15.54
C GLY A 199 6.40 -0.02 15.58
N ILE A 200 5.91 1.11 15.08
CA ILE A 200 6.65 2.37 14.93
C ILE A 200 5.90 3.50 15.63
N THR A 201 6.63 4.55 16.01
CA THR A 201 6.06 5.80 16.50
C THR A 201 6.30 6.88 15.44
N ILE A 202 5.24 7.59 15.05
CA ILE A 202 5.28 8.63 14.04
C ILE A 202 5.04 9.96 14.74
N GLY A 203 6.09 10.78 14.85
CA GLY A 203 6.01 12.16 15.33
C GLY A 203 5.78 13.18 14.21
N SER A 204 6.19 12.84 12.98
CA SER A 204 5.98 13.68 11.78
C SER A 204 5.95 12.84 10.51
N GLY A 205 5.67 13.49 9.37
CA GLY A 205 5.79 12.86 8.05
C GLY A 205 7.13 12.17 7.81
N GLU A 206 8.22 12.73 8.33
CA GLU A 206 9.59 12.20 8.20
C GLU A 206 9.70 10.72 8.60
N ASP A 207 9.02 10.31 9.68
CA ASP A 207 9.16 8.97 10.27
C ASP A 207 8.64 7.84 9.35
N LEU A 208 7.82 8.18 8.35
CA LEU A 208 7.29 7.23 7.36
C LEU A 208 7.52 7.69 5.92
N ILE A 209 7.14 8.92 5.58
CA ILE A 209 7.30 9.48 4.23
C ILE A 209 8.78 9.75 3.91
N GLY A 210 9.59 10.12 4.92
CA GLY A 210 11.04 10.29 4.75
C GLY A 210 11.71 9.00 4.26
N LYS A 211 11.24 7.85 4.76
CA LYS A 211 11.74 6.51 4.36
C LYS A 211 11.42 6.13 2.91
N LEU A 212 10.54 6.87 2.24
CA LEU A 212 10.20 6.68 0.83
C LEU A 212 11.16 7.39 -0.13
N HIS A 213 12.10 8.18 0.38
CA HIS A 213 13.10 8.92 -0.41
C HIS A 213 12.52 9.84 -1.50
N LEU A 214 11.37 10.47 -1.25
CA LEU A 214 10.73 11.37 -2.21
C LEU A 214 11.52 12.67 -2.44
N GLU A 215 12.08 13.28 -1.40
CA GLU A 215 12.72 14.59 -1.52
C GLU A 215 13.94 14.54 -2.44
N GLY A 216 13.90 15.31 -3.53
CA GLY A 216 14.98 15.40 -4.50
C GLY A 216 15.14 14.21 -5.48
N ASN A 217 14.32 13.15 -5.35
CA ASN A 217 14.48 11.95 -6.18
C ASN A 217 13.28 11.63 -7.10
N VAL A 218 12.28 12.50 -7.20
CA VAL A 218 11.14 12.29 -8.12
C VAL A 218 11.58 12.54 -9.57
N ALA A 219 11.64 11.48 -10.37
CA ALA A 219 11.98 11.55 -11.79
C ALA A 219 10.79 11.94 -12.66
N SER A 220 9.59 11.45 -12.34
CA SER A 220 8.34 11.84 -12.99
C SER A 220 7.15 11.65 -12.08
N ALA A 221 6.08 12.39 -12.34
CA ALA A 221 4.88 12.32 -11.54
C ALA A 221 3.62 12.30 -12.42
N GLN A 222 2.61 11.57 -11.95
CA GLN A 222 1.29 11.49 -12.56
C GLN A 222 0.22 11.56 -11.49
N TRP A 223 -1.01 11.87 -11.89
CA TRP A 223 -2.15 11.84 -10.99
C TRP A 223 -3.43 11.45 -11.71
N GLU A 224 -4.44 10.99 -10.98
CA GLU A 224 -5.80 10.84 -11.47
C GLU A 224 -6.82 11.17 -10.37
N ASN A 225 -8.04 11.51 -10.76
CA ASN A 225 -9.13 11.73 -9.80
C ASN A 225 -9.75 10.41 -9.32
N PHE A 226 -10.51 10.49 -8.23
CA PHE A 226 -11.18 9.33 -7.65
C PHE A 226 -12.06 8.56 -8.64
N ALA A 227 -12.81 9.27 -9.50
CA ALA A 227 -13.69 8.62 -10.47
C ALA A 227 -12.91 7.74 -11.47
N SER A 228 -11.77 8.23 -11.97
CA SER A 228 -10.87 7.44 -12.83
C SER A 228 -10.35 6.21 -12.11
N TRP A 229 -9.80 6.41 -10.91
CA TRP A 229 -9.20 5.34 -10.12
C TRP A 229 -10.22 4.26 -9.71
N ASN A 230 -11.35 4.68 -9.15
CA ASN A 230 -12.39 3.79 -8.62
C ASN A 230 -13.05 2.93 -9.73
N ASN A 231 -13.09 3.44 -10.96
CA ASN A 231 -13.64 2.72 -12.10
C ASN A 231 -12.55 2.06 -12.98
N GLY A 232 -11.27 2.14 -12.59
CA GLY A 232 -10.15 1.55 -13.33
C GLY A 232 -9.98 2.14 -14.74
N LEU A 233 -10.31 3.41 -14.93
CA LEU A 233 -10.26 4.07 -16.25
C LEU A 233 -8.82 4.43 -16.67
N GLN A 234 -7.91 4.54 -15.71
CA GLN A 234 -6.49 4.88 -15.91
C GLN A 234 -6.31 6.21 -16.69
N GLN A 235 -7.15 7.20 -16.41
CA GLN A 235 -7.08 8.55 -16.99
C GLN A 235 -6.01 9.38 -16.27
N MET A 236 -4.77 8.89 -16.31
CA MET A 236 -3.62 9.53 -15.69
C MET A 236 -3.28 10.83 -16.42
N GLN A 237 -3.05 11.87 -15.64
CA GLN A 237 -2.60 13.18 -16.10
C GLN A 237 -1.17 13.40 -15.64
N LEU A 238 -0.38 14.08 -16.47
CA LEU A 238 0.99 14.44 -16.11
C LEU A 238 0.95 15.44 -14.95
N LEU A 239 1.78 15.20 -13.94
CA LEU A 239 2.08 16.15 -12.89
C LEU A 239 3.48 16.69 -13.11
N ALA A 240 3.61 18.01 -13.27
CA ALA A 240 4.92 18.63 -13.44
C ALA A 240 5.78 18.42 -12.19
N ALA A 241 7.00 17.91 -12.38
CA ALA A 241 8.02 17.82 -11.33
C ALA A 241 8.65 19.20 -11.12
N ASP A 242 7.86 20.12 -10.58
CA ASP A 242 8.21 21.53 -10.43
C ASP A 242 8.30 21.97 -8.96
N LYS A 243 8.46 23.27 -8.75
CA LYS A 243 8.52 23.86 -7.40
C LYS A 243 7.26 23.60 -6.58
N SER A 244 6.08 23.47 -7.21
CA SER A 244 4.84 23.18 -6.49
C SER A 244 4.85 21.77 -5.91
N LEU A 245 5.27 20.77 -6.69
CA LEU A 245 5.42 19.39 -6.21
C LEU A 245 6.48 19.30 -5.11
N ASN A 246 7.63 19.95 -5.30
CA ASN A 246 8.70 19.93 -4.32
C ASN A 246 8.26 20.56 -2.98
N ASN A 247 7.57 21.70 -3.02
CA ASN A 247 7.03 22.33 -1.81
C ASN A 247 5.99 21.44 -1.11
N PHE A 248 5.16 20.71 -1.88
CA PHE A 248 4.21 19.75 -1.32
C PHE A 248 4.94 18.60 -0.62
N ILE A 249 5.97 18.02 -1.25
CA ILE A 249 6.77 16.93 -0.66
C ILE A 249 7.46 17.39 0.63
N SER A 250 8.14 18.54 0.63
CA SER A 250 8.77 19.07 1.85
C SER A 250 7.73 19.38 2.95
N ALA A 251 6.53 19.85 2.58
CA ALA A 251 5.44 20.04 3.56
C ALA A 251 4.88 18.71 4.08
N LEU A 252 4.87 17.66 3.27
CA LEU A 252 4.47 16.31 3.66
C LEU A 252 5.46 15.70 4.65
N TYR A 253 6.77 15.95 4.51
CA TYR A 253 7.80 15.50 5.47
C TYR A 253 7.59 16.15 6.84
N ALA A 254 7.22 17.43 6.87
CA ALA A 254 6.91 18.16 8.10
C ALA A 254 5.47 17.97 8.61
N ALA A 255 4.66 17.13 7.96
CA ALA A 255 3.24 17.04 8.23
C ALA A 255 2.93 16.45 9.61
N LYS A 256 1.80 16.89 10.18
CA LYS A 256 1.31 16.39 11.46
C LYS A 256 0.68 15.00 11.26
N PRO A 257 1.07 13.99 12.04
CA PRO A 257 0.43 12.69 11.99
C PRO A 257 -0.91 12.73 12.72
N ILE A 258 -1.92 12.10 12.14
CA ILE A 258 -3.26 11.94 12.68
C ILE A 258 -3.59 10.46 12.68
N ALA A 259 -3.85 9.89 13.85
CA ALA A 259 -4.22 8.49 13.98
C ALA A 259 -5.55 8.23 13.25
N THR A 260 -5.64 7.10 12.55
CA THR A 260 -6.89 6.66 11.93
C THR A 260 -7.94 6.38 12.99
N SER A 261 -9.18 6.84 12.77
CA SER A 261 -10.36 6.44 13.54
C SER A 261 -11.51 6.07 12.58
N PRO A 262 -12.49 5.25 13.01
CA PRO A 262 -13.64 4.91 12.17
C PRO A 262 -14.39 6.15 11.66
N GLU A 263 -14.57 7.17 12.50
CA GLU A 263 -15.25 8.41 12.14
C GLU A 263 -14.45 9.20 11.10
N LEU A 264 -13.12 9.23 11.24
CA LEU A 264 -12.24 9.86 10.28
C LEU A 264 -12.29 9.13 8.93
N GLU A 265 -12.22 7.80 8.94
CA GLU A 265 -12.33 7.02 7.71
C GLU A 265 -13.69 7.16 7.05
N GLU A 266 -14.79 7.07 7.81
CA GLU A 266 -16.14 7.25 7.24
C GLU A 266 -16.29 8.63 6.61
N ARG A 267 -15.82 9.68 7.29
CA ARG A 267 -15.86 11.06 6.80
C ARG A 267 -15.03 11.24 5.53
N LEU A 268 -13.83 10.70 5.49
CA LEU A 268 -12.91 10.81 4.36
C LEU A 268 -13.32 9.95 3.18
N TYR A 269 -13.70 8.70 3.45
CA TYR A 269 -13.98 7.73 2.40
C TYR A 269 -15.42 7.79 1.88
N GLY A 270 -16.34 8.39 2.64
CA GLY A 270 -17.70 8.70 2.22
C GLY A 270 -17.78 9.86 1.21
N GLN A 271 -16.69 10.60 0.99
CA GLN A 271 -16.60 11.65 -0.02
C GLN A 271 -15.86 11.12 -1.26
N GLU A 272 -16.19 11.67 -2.43
CA GLU A 272 -15.47 11.38 -3.68
C GLU A 272 -14.29 12.33 -3.94
N ASP A 273 -14.10 13.34 -3.07
CA ASP A 273 -13.09 14.38 -3.20
C ASP A 273 -11.68 13.88 -2.85
N ARG A 274 -11.17 12.99 -3.71
CA ARG A 274 -9.87 12.34 -3.59
C ARG A 274 -9.13 12.37 -4.91
N LYS A 275 -7.81 12.53 -4.80
CA LYS A 275 -6.88 12.43 -5.94
C LYS A 275 -5.79 11.44 -5.58
N ILE A 276 -5.37 10.67 -6.56
CA ILE A 276 -4.29 9.70 -6.40
C ILE A 276 -3.10 10.25 -7.17
N ILE A 277 -1.95 10.39 -6.50
CA ILE A 277 -0.70 10.77 -7.15
C ILE A 277 0.26 9.58 -7.18
N TYR A 278 1.02 9.50 -8.25
CA TYR A 278 2.01 8.47 -8.54
C TYR A 278 3.35 9.14 -8.78
N LEU A 279 4.33 8.86 -7.94
CA LEU A 279 5.66 9.45 -7.98
C LEU A 279 6.66 8.37 -8.39
N THR A 280 7.15 8.42 -9.62
CA THR A 280 8.22 7.53 -10.07
C THR A 280 9.56 8.16 -9.68
N LEU A 281 10.34 7.45 -8.89
CA LEU A 281 11.64 7.92 -8.41
C LEU A 281 12.76 7.56 -9.39
N GLU A 282 13.95 8.14 -9.18
CA GLU A 282 15.14 7.84 -9.99
C GLU A 282 15.51 6.35 -9.97
N ASP A 283 15.26 5.68 -8.84
CA ASP A 283 15.47 4.24 -8.63
C ASP A 283 14.38 3.34 -9.28
N LYS A 284 13.43 3.95 -10.00
CA LYS A 284 12.29 3.32 -10.69
C LYS A 284 11.18 2.79 -9.79
N THR A 285 11.28 2.96 -8.48
CA THR A 285 10.12 2.72 -7.60
C THR A 285 9.02 3.74 -7.87
N ASN A 286 7.77 3.30 -7.79
CA ASN A 286 6.60 4.15 -7.99
C ASN A 286 5.78 4.23 -6.70
N VAL A 287 5.83 5.38 -6.04
CA VAL A 287 5.13 5.66 -4.78
C VAL A 287 3.73 6.19 -5.08
N GLN A 288 2.71 5.51 -4.55
CA GLN A 288 1.33 5.97 -4.61
C GLN A 288 0.94 6.69 -3.30
N LEU A 289 0.32 7.86 -3.43
CA LEU A 289 -0.28 8.60 -2.31
C LEU A 289 -1.73 8.95 -2.63
N VAL A 290 -2.60 8.84 -1.62
CA VAL A 290 -4.00 9.29 -1.70
C VAL A 290 -4.12 10.63 -1.00
N LEU A 291 -4.59 11.63 -1.73
CA LEU A 291 -4.85 12.97 -1.22
C LEU A 291 -6.35 13.15 -1.03
N PHE A 292 -6.73 13.70 0.11
CA PHE A 292 -8.11 14.04 0.46
C PHE A 292 -8.23 15.57 0.47
N GLY A 293 -9.26 16.12 -0.16
CA GLY A 293 -9.40 17.57 -0.39
C GLY A 293 -9.34 18.45 0.85
N GLU A 294 -9.53 17.88 2.04
CA GLU A 294 -9.40 18.57 3.33
C GLU A 294 -7.98 18.77 3.87
N GLY A 295 -6.94 18.39 3.11
CA GLY A 295 -5.55 18.59 3.51
C GLY A 295 -4.87 17.37 4.13
N LEU A 296 -5.45 16.18 3.94
CA LEU A 296 -4.91 14.93 4.44
C LEU A 296 -4.30 14.10 3.32
N VAL A 297 -3.21 13.41 3.64
CA VAL A 297 -2.50 12.49 2.75
C VAL A 297 -2.36 11.13 3.41
N ARG A 298 -2.54 10.05 2.65
CA ARG A 298 -2.34 8.67 3.11
C ARG A 298 -1.36 7.93 2.21
N TYR A 299 -0.45 7.18 2.83
CA TYR A 299 0.42 6.21 2.18
C TYR A 299 -0.07 4.79 2.49
N GLY A 300 -0.47 4.05 1.46
CA GLY A 300 -0.98 2.68 1.60
C GLY A 300 -2.09 2.54 2.64
N ASN A 301 -2.07 1.41 3.35
CA ASN A 301 -3.04 1.09 4.40
C ASN A 301 -2.52 1.39 5.81
N VAL A 302 -1.47 2.20 5.94
CA VAL A 302 -0.92 2.56 7.25
C VAL A 302 -2.01 3.32 8.05
N PRO A 303 -2.22 3.01 9.34
CA PRO A 303 -3.29 3.61 10.15
C PRO A 303 -2.93 5.03 10.64
N VAL A 304 -2.44 5.87 9.72
CA VAL A 304 -2.07 7.26 9.94
C VAL A 304 -2.40 8.09 8.70
N PHE A 305 -2.90 9.30 8.92
CA PHE A 305 -2.99 10.35 7.91
C PHE A 305 -2.00 11.45 8.23
N PHE A 306 -1.54 12.16 7.19
CA PHE A 306 -0.66 13.30 7.33
C PHE A 306 -1.42 14.58 7.00
N GLU A 307 -1.59 15.43 8.00
CA GLU A 307 -2.19 16.76 7.87
C GLU A 307 -1.13 17.75 7.41
N ILE A 308 -1.32 18.27 6.20
CA ILE A 308 -0.48 19.31 5.61
C ILE A 308 -1.13 20.66 5.90
N GLY A 309 -0.31 21.66 6.24
CA GLY A 309 -0.78 23.03 6.45
C GLY A 309 -1.61 23.53 5.24
N LYS A 310 -2.81 24.05 5.52
CA LYS A 310 -3.84 24.40 4.51
C LYS A 310 -3.31 25.19 3.31
N GLY A 311 -2.40 26.14 3.53
CA GLY A 311 -1.83 26.95 2.46
C GLY A 311 -1.02 26.13 1.44
N SER A 312 -0.13 25.25 1.92
CA SER A 312 0.71 24.41 1.05
C SER A 312 -0.11 23.34 0.34
N PHE A 313 -1.05 22.73 1.05
CA PHE A 313 -1.91 21.70 0.46
C PHE A 313 -2.82 22.28 -0.62
N GLN A 314 -3.56 23.36 -0.33
CA GLN A 314 -4.53 23.91 -1.28
C GLN A 314 -3.85 24.40 -2.56
N ALA A 315 -2.66 24.99 -2.44
CA ALA A 315 -1.88 25.43 -3.59
C ALA A 315 -1.54 24.25 -4.52
N PHE A 316 -1.09 23.13 -3.96
CA PHE A 316 -0.81 21.93 -4.73
C PHE A 316 -2.10 21.28 -5.29
N TRP A 317 -3.13 21.15 -4.45
CA TRP A 317 -4.42 20.55 -4.80
C TRP A 317 -5.07 21.20 -6.01
N ASN A 318 -5.08 22.53 -6.05
CA ASN A 318 -5.66 23.32 -7.15
C ASN A 318 -4.88 23.16 -8.46
N ASN A 319 -3.58 22.83 -8.40
CA ASN A 319 -2.78 22.57 -9.60
C ASN A 319 -3.09 21.19 -10.22
N LEU A 320 -3.70 20.28 -9.47
CA LEU A 320 -4.12 18.96 -9.94
C LEU A 320 -5.50 19.00 -10.62
N GLY A 321 -5.90 20.09 -11.29
CA GLY A 321 -7.18 20.16 -12.04
C GLY A 321 -8.46 19.86 -11.24
N GLU A 322 -9.57 19.64 -11.96
CA GLU A 322 -10.84 19.10 -11.40
C GLU A 322 -10.92 17.58 -11.60
#